data_AF-A0A1T5ASE3-F1
#
_entry.id   AF-A0A1T5ASE3-F1
#
_cell.length_a   1.000
_cell.length_b   1.000
_cell.length_c   1.000
_cell.angle_alpha   90.00
_cell.angle_beta   90.00
_cell.angle_gamma   90.00
#
_symmetry.space_group_name_H-M   'P 1'
#
loop_
_entity.id
_entity.type
_entity.pdbx_description
1 polymer ?
#
loop_
_entity_poly.entity_id
_entity_poly.type
_entity_poly.pdbx_seq_one_letter_code
_entity_poly.pdbx_strand_id
1 'polypeptide(L)'
;MKKYLNWTVVILGIITFMSFGQQNAEQDFVNKAIMANQYEIALAQQAAERSSNESIKAYAQMLAEDHQKVSSELQKYAESKGWTVSMELGSTHKDLLGTLDGTDSSAYDHAFREAAIASHEQTIAMYEDAHGGGTLTDENLKTWIADTLPSLKAHLGEARELKMEKVEPMNNKIPTTLPRVNKNKS
;
A
#
# COMPACT_ATOMS: atom_id res chain seq x y z
N MET A 1 22.22 51.43 -59.69
CA MET A 1 22.00 52.30 -58.50
C MET A 1 20.98 51.61 -57.59
N LYS A 2 21.37 51.37 -56.34
CA LYS A 2 20.56 50.73 -55.28
C LYS A 2 19.31 51.56 -54.99
N LYS A 3 18.19 50.92 -54.62
CA LYS A 3 17.53 51.05 -53.30
C LYS A 3 16.72 49.79 -52.98
N TYR A 4 17.00 49.22 -51.81
CA TYR A 4 16.30 48.10 -51.16
C TYR A 4 15.16 48.65 -50.30
N LEU A 5 14.09 47.88 -50.10
CA LEU A 5 13.32 47.93 -48.85
C LEU A 5 12.65 46.57 -48.57
N ASN A 6 12.93 46.07 -47.36
CA ASN A 6 12.66 44.75 -46.82
C ASN A 6 11.19 44.48 -46.52
N TRP A 7 10.74 43.22 -46.61
CA TRP A 7 9.85 42.63 -45.61
C TRP A 7 10.33 41.22 -45.22
N THR A 8 10.28 40.98 -43.91
CA THR A 8 10.82 39.92 -43.07
C THR A 8 10.05 38.60 -43.09
N VAL A 9 10.79 37.48 -42.92
CA VAL A 9 10.51 36.22 -42.16
C VAL A 9 9.29 35.40 -42.65
N VAL A 10 9.37 34.08 -42.91
CA VAL A 10 9.22 33.00 -41.91
C VAL A 10 9.92 31.72 -42.38
N ILE A 11 10.80 31.20 -41.52
CA ILE A 11 11.32 29.84 -41.53
C ILE A 11 10.17 28.90 -41.13
N LEU A 12 9.72 28.05 -42.05
CA LEU A 12 8.80 26.96 -41.75
C LEU A 12 9.57 25.83 -41.06
N GLY A 13 9.73 25.96 -39.75
CA GLY A 13 10.07 24.86 -38.84
C GLY A 13 8.79 24.17 -38.38
N ILE A 14 8.61 22.92 -38.80
CA ILE A 14 7.71 21.92 -38.19
C ILE A 14 8.46 20.60 -38.39
N ILE A 15 8.90 19.89 -37.35
CA ILE A 15 8.26 18.73 -36.70
C ILE A 15 9.32 18.35 -35.63
N THR A 16 9.08 18.21 -34.32
CA THR A 16 7.98 17.57 -33.60
C THR A 16 7.80 18.27 -32.25
N PHE A 17 6.55 18.28 -31.79
CA PHE A 17 6.11 18.79 -30.51
C PHE A 17 6.77 18.06 -29.33
N MET A 18 7.38 18.85 -28.46
CA MET A 18 7.31 18.78 -27.00
C MET A 18 6.37 17.67 -26.46
N SER A 19 6.95 16.59 -25.92
CA SER A 19 6.23 15.66 -25.04
C SER A 19 6.07 16.28 -23.65
N PHE A 20 5.23 17.31 -23.56
CA PHE A 20 4.82 17.95 -22.30
C PHE A 20 3.38 17.54 -21.94
N GLY A 21 3.11 16.22 -21.98
CA GLY A 21 1.76 15.68 -21.77
C GLY A 21 1.69 14.29 -21.14
N GLN A 22 2.80 13.73 -20.67
CA GLN A 22 2.81 12.51 -19.87
C GLN A 22 3.38 12.87 -18.51
N GLN A 23 2.53 13.02 -17.50
CA GLN A 23 3.00 12.83 -16.14
C GLN A 23 3.68 11.46 -16.13
N ASN A 24 4.99 11.45 -15.90
CA ASN A 24 5.91 10.36 -16.19
C ASN A 24 5.36 9.05 -15.57
N ALA A 25 5.12 8.02 -16.40
CA ALA A 25 4.49 6.76 -15.94
C ALA A 25 5.33 6.09 -14.85
N GLU A 26 6.65 6.24 -14.92
CA GLU A 26 7.55 5.80 -13.85
C GLU A 26 7.31 6.56 -12.53
N GLN A 27 7.09 7.88 -12.57
CA GLN A 27 6.79 8.69 -11.39
C GLN A 27 5.42 8.36 -10.79
N ASP A 28 4.40 8.12 -11.62
CA ASP A 28 3.09 7.67 -11.16
C ASP A 28 3.18 6.31 -10.46
N PHE A 29 3.89 5.35 -11.07
CA PHE A 29 4.16 4.06 -10.45
C PHE A 29 4.87 4.22 -9.10
N VAL A 30 5.96 4.99 -9.05
CA VAL A 30 6.75 5.20 -7.83
C VAL A 30 5.92 5.87 -6.74
N ASN A 31 5.08 6.85 -7.08
CA ASN A 31 4.16 7.47 -6.11
C ASN A 31 3.19 6.46 -5.52
N LYS A 32 2.57 5.62 -6.36
CA LYS A 32 1.63 4.58 -5.91
C LYS A 32 2.33 3.52 -5.07
N ALA A 33 3.53 3.08 -5.49
CA ALA A 33 4.37 2.13 -4.75
C ALA A 33 4.75 2.68 -3.37
N ILE A 34 5.13 3.96 -3.27
CA ILE A 34 5.39 4.61 -1.98
C ILE A 34 4.14 4.61 -1.11
N MET A 35 2.98 5.00 -1.64
CA MET A 35 1.73 5.04 -0.86
C MET A 35 1.33 3.66 -0.33
N ALA A 36 1.41 2.61 -1.17
CA ALA A 36 1.14 1.24 -0.76
C ALA A 36 2.15 0.76 0.29
N ASN A 37 3.44 1.03 0.09
CA ASN A 37 4.50 0.65 1.02
C ASN A 37 4.34 1.33 2.40
N GLN A 38 3.99 2.62 2.44
CA GLN A 38 3.73 3.31 3.70
C GLN A 38 2.52 2.73 4.43
N TYR A 39 1.48 2.30 3.70
CA TYR A 39 0.35 1.60 4.28
C TYR A 39 0.75 0.27 4.92
N GLU A 40 1.54 -0.56 4.22
CA GLU A 40 2.01 -1.84 4.77
C GLU A 40 2.88 -1.65 6.01
N ILE A 41 3.77 -0.65 6.04
CA ILE A 41 4.57 -0.32 7.25
C ILE A 41 3.65 0.05 8.42
N ALA A 42 2.70 0.95 8.19
CA ALA A 42 1.80 1.41 9.25
C ALA A 42 0.85 0.30 9.72
N LEU A 43 0.37 -0.53 8.81
CA LEU A 43 -0.44 -1.71 9.09
C LEU A 43 0.33 -2.71 9.96
N ALA A 44 1.59 -2.97 9.61
CA ALA A 44 2.49 -3.84 10.36
C ALA A 44 2.75 -3.30 11.77
N GLN A 45 3.10 -2.01 11.90
CA GLN A 45 3.34 -1.38 13.20
C GLN A 45 2.11 -1.46 14.10
N GLN A 46 0.92 -1.16 13.56
CA GLN A 46 -0.33 -1.27 14.31
C GLN A 46 -0.55 -2.71 14.81
N ALA A 47 -0.29 -3.73 13.97
CA ALA A 47 -0.47 -5.12 14.35
C ALA A 47 0.53 -5.61 15.40
N ALA A 48 1.77 -5.15 15.35
CA ALA A 48 2.77 -5.42 16.38
C ALA A 48 2.34 -4.88 17.76
N GLU A 49 1.62 -3.76 17.79
CA GLU A 49 1.09 -3.15 19.02
C GLU A 49 -0.25 -3.76 19.49
N ARG A 50 -1.16 -4.04 18.55
CA ARG A 50 -2.55 -4.45 18.85
C ARG A 50 -2.74 -5.94 19.07
N SER A 51 -2.05 -6.78 18.31
CA SER A 51 -2.31 -8.23 18.34
C SER A 51 -1.70 -8.85 19.59
N SER A 52 -2.38 -9.85 20.17
CA SER A 52 -1.80 -10.74 21.17
C SER A 52 -1.27 -12.04 20.57
N ASN A 53 -1.42 -12.24 19.25
CA ASN A 53 -1.04 -13.46 18.57
C ASN A 53 0.41 -13.39 18.08
N GLU A 54 1.24 -14.28 18.61
CA GLU A 54 2.67 -14.33 18.31
C GLU A 54 2.97 -14.58 16.81
N SER A 55 2.10 -15.30 16.09
CA SER A 55 2.25 -15.48 14.63
C SER A 55 2.04 -14.17 13.88
N ILE A 56 1.06 -13.36 14.30
CA ILE A 56 0.81 -12.04 13.70
C ILE A 56 1.93 -11.07 14.06
N LYS A 57 2.37 -11.04 15.32
CA LYS A 57 3.48 -10.17 15.73
C LYS A 57 4.77 -10.46 14.97
N ALA A 58 5.11 -11.74 14.80
CA ALA A 58 6.29 -12.13 14.04
C ALA A 58 6.21 -11.70 12.57
N TYR A 59 5.05 -11.93 11.94
CA TYR A 59 4.79 -11.48 10.57
C TYR A 59 4.82 -9.96 10.44
N ALA A 60 4.20 -9.24 11.37
CA ALA A 60 4.19 -7.78 11.41
C ALA A 60 5.62 -7.19 11.55
N GLN A 61 6.44 -7.76 12.43
CA GLN A 61 7.83 -7.32 12.57
C GLN A 61 8.62 -7.51 11.27
N MET A 62 8.51 -8.69 10.65
CA MET A 62 9.15 -8.99 9.36
C MET A 62 8.67 -8.01 8.28
N LEU A 63 7.35 -7.78 8.18
CA LEU A 63 6.75 -6.91 7.18
C LEU A 63 7.25 -5.47 7.32
N ALA A 64 7.27 -4.93 8.54
CA ALA A 64 7.78 -3.59 8.81
C ALA A 64 9.26 -3.44 8.41
N GLU A 65 10.10 -4.42 8.74
CA GLU A 65 11.53 -4.40 8.40
C GLU A 65 11.79 -4.43 6.89
N ASP A 66 11.11 -5.33 6.18
CA ASP A 66 11.30 -5.49 4.73
C ASP A 66 10.73 -4.30 3.96
N HIS A 67 9.53 -3.83 4.31
CA HIS A 67 8.96 -2.64 3.67
C HIS A 67 9.72 -1.35 4.00
N GLN A 68 10.42 -1.27 5.13
CA GLN A 68 11.30 -0.12 5.42
C GLN A 68 12.51 -0.08 4.47
N LYS A 69 13.03 -1.25 4.05
CA LYS A 69 14.07 -1.32 3.01
C LYS A 69 13.54 -0.85 1.67
N VAL A 70 12.37 -1.35 1.25
CA VAL A 70 11.68 -0.93 0.02
C VAL A 70 11.39 0.57 0.03
N SER A 71 10.94 1.13 1.16
CA SER A 71 10.75 2.58 1.34
C SER A 71 12.01 3.37 1.03
N SER A 72 13.15 2.88 1.52
CA SER A 72 14.45 3.55 1.35
C SER A 72 14.93 3.47 -0.10
N GLU A 73 14.66 2.38 -0.78
CA GLU A 73 14.98 2.19 -2.21
C GLU A 73 14.13 3.08 -3.11
N LEU A 74 12.81 3.12 -2.88
CA LEU A 74 11.88 3.99 -3.60
C LEU A 74 12.23 5.47 -3.43
N GLN A 75 12.56 5.89 -2.21
CA GLN A 75 12.99 7.26 -1.93
C GLN A 75 14.27 7.60 -2.70
N LYS A 76 15.30 6.75 -2.62
CA LYS A 76 16.55 6.96 -3.36
C LYS A 76 16.34 6.99 -4.87
N TYR A 77 15.47 6.13 -5.40
CA TYR A 77 15.12 6.14 -6.81
C TYR A 77 14.47 7.47 -7.20
N ALA A 78 13.46 7.94 -6.45
CA ALA A 78 12.80 9.22 -6.68
C ALA A 78 13.80 10.40 -6.62
N GLU A 79 14.67 10.43 -5.61
CA GLU A 79 15.73 11.44 -5.45
C GLU A 79 16.68 11.44 -6.66
N SER A 80 17.08 10.27 -7.16
CA SER A 80 17.94 10.14 -8.34
C SER A 80 17.31 10.71 -9.62
N LYS A 81 15.98 10.75 -9.66
CA LYS A 81 15.20 11.35 -10.76
C LYS A 81 14.87 12.82 -10.55
N GLY A 82 15.23 13.39 -9.39
CA GLY A 82 14.86 14.75 -9.01
C GLY A 82 13.36 14.91 -8.77
N TRP A 83 12.66 13.83 -8.42
CA TRP A 83 11.22 13.86 -8.16
C TRP A 83 10.94 14.22 -6.71
N THR A 84 9.97 15.11 -6.53
CA THR A 84 9.34 15.31 -5.23
C THR A 84 8.28 14.24 -5.01
N VAL A 85 8.43 13.45 -3.96
CA VAL A 85 7.49 12.40 -3.55
C VAL A 85 7.04 12.64 -2.10
N SER A 86 5.82 12.23 -1.78
CA SER A 86 5.29 12.30 -0.42
C SER A 86 5.50 10.95 0.27
N MET A 87 6.21 10.95 1.40
CA MET A 87 6.35 9.76 2.25
C MET A 87 5.25 9.66 3.32
N GLU A 88 4.28 10.58 3.28
CA GLU A 88 3.14 10.60 4.21
C GLU A 88 2.06 9.59 3.82
N LEU A 89 1.37 9.08 4.84
CA LEU A 89 0.19 8.23 4.64
C LEU A 89 -0.97 9.04 4.04
N GLY A 90 -1.52 8.56 2.92
CA GLY A 90 -2.73 9.13 2.30
C GLY A 90 -3.97 9.00 3.20
N SER A 91 -4.97 9.86 3.00
CA SER A 91 -6.19 9.87 3.82
C SER A 91 -6.92 8.54 3.79
N THR A 92 -7.08 7.92 2.62
CA THR A 92 -7.73 6.61 2.48
C THR A 92 -7.04 5.54 3.31
N HIS A 93 -5.70 5.50 3.31
CA HIS A 93 -4.93 4.56 4.11
C HIS A 93 -5.07 4.85 5.61
N LYS A 94 -5.14 6.12 6.02
CA LYS A 94 -5.43 6.50 7.42
C LYS A 94 -6.81 6.00 7.85
N ASP A 95 -7.82 6.11 6.99
CA ASP A 95 -9.18 5.66 7.28
C ASP A 95 -9.26 4.12 7.39
N LEU A 96 -8.54 3.40 6.54
CA LEU A 96 -8.42 1.93 6.62
C LEU A 96 -7.77 1.49 7.93
N LEU A 97 -6.67 2.14 8.34
CA LEU A 97 -6.03 1.85 9.63
C LEU A 97 -6.95 2.18 10.81
N GLY A 98 -7.63 3.33 10.77
CA GLY A 98 -8.59 3.72 11.80
C GLY A 98 -9.78 2.75 11.90
N THR A 99 -10.26 2.23 10.78
CA THR A 99 -11.29 1.19 10.76
C THR A 99 -10.79 -0.10 11.42
N LEU A 100 -9.56 -0.52 11.08
CA LEU A 100 -8.94 -1.70 11.68
C LEU A 100 -8.69 -1.51 13.18
N ASP A 101 -8.24 -0.32 13.60
CA ASP A 101 -8.07 0.01 15.01
C ASP A 101 -9.41 -0.02 15.76
N GLY A 102 -10.50 0.42 15.13
CA GLY A 102 -11.85 0.33 15.70
C GLY A 102 -12.39 -1.10 15.89
N THR A 103 -11.71 -2.14 15.39
CA THR A 103 -12.18 -3.53 15.54
C THR A 103 -12.00 -4.05 16.97
N ASP A 104 -12.95 -4.89 17.39
CA ASP A 104 -12.87 -5.61 18.66
C ASP A 104 -11.60 -6.47 18.70
N SER A 105 -10.95 -6.56 19.87
CA SER A 105 -9.70 -7.33 20.02
C SER A 105 -9.82 -8.80 19.58
N SER A 106 -11.00 -9.42 19.73
CA SER A 106 -11.26 -10.80 19.29
C SER A 106 -11.41 -10.96 17.77
N ALA A 107 -11.69 -9.87 17.06
CA ALA A 107 -11.84 -9.84 15.60
C ALA A 107 -10.63 -9.21 14.89
N TYR A 108 -9.80 -8.47 15.62
CA TYR A 108 -8.67 -7.70 15.10
C TYR A 108 -7.72 -8.56 14.25
N ASP A 109 -7.27 -9.70 14.77
CA ASP A 109 -6.33 -10.58 14.10
C ASP A 109 -6.82 -11.05 12.72
N HIS A 110 -8.11 -11.36 12.64
CA HIS A 110 -8.73 -11.79 11.39
C HIS A 110 -8.85 -10.60 10.42
N ALA A 111 -9.26 -9.43 10.91
CA ALA A 111 -9.35 -8.22 10.11
C ALA A 111 -7.98 -7.77 9.57
N PHE A 112 -6.93 -7.86 10.40
CA PHE A 112 -5.55 -7.59 10.01
C PHE A 112 -5.11 -8.52 8.88
N ARG A 113 -5.33 -9.83 9.02
CA ARG A 113 -4.94 -10.81 7.99
C ARG A 113 -5.61 -10.51 6.65
N GLU A 114 -6.91 -10.24 6.65
CA GLU A 114 -7.62 -9.91 5.41
C GLU A 114 -7.12 -8.58 4.79
N ALA A 115 -6.81 -7.57 5.62
CA ALA A 115 -6.22 -6.32 5.14
C ALA A 115 -4.83 -6.53 4.51
N ALA A 116 -3.96 -7.31 5.16
CA ALA A 116 -2.64 -7.64 4.63
C ALA A 116 -2.73 -8.40 3.30
N ILE A 117 -3.61 -9.40 3.21
CA ILE A 117 -3.85 -10.15 1.96
C ILE A 117 -4.32 -9.21 0.84
N ALA A 118 -5.35 -8.39 1.11
CA ALA A 118 -5.94 -7.51 0.10
C ALA A 118 -4.93 -6.47 -0.41
N SER A 119 -4.13 -5.90 0.49
CA SER A 119 -3.12 -4.90 0.13
C SER A 119 -1.96 -5.50 -0.67
N HIS A 120 -1.50 -6.71 -0.32
CA HIS A 120 -0.50 -7.42 -1.11
C HIS A 120 -1.01 -7.81 -2.50
N GLU A 121 -2.24 -8.32 -2.60
CA GLU A 121 -2.85 -8.67 -3.90
C GLU A 121 -2.95 -7.45 -4.82
N GLN A 122 -3.39 -6.31 -4.28
CA GLN A 122 -3.44 -5.04 -5.04
C GLN A 122 -2.06 -4.57 -5.46
N THR A 123 -1.08 -4.64 -4.55
CA THR A 123 0.31 -4.22 -4.83
C THR A 123 0.97 -5.12 -5.88
N ILE A 124 0.80 -6.43 -5.79
CA ILE A 124 1.32 -7.39 -6.78
C ILE A 124 0.70 -7.11 -8.15
N ALA A 125 -0.61 -6.95 -8.23
CA ALA A 125 -1.29 -6.66 -9.49
C ALA A 125 -0.76 -5.35 -10.13
N MET A 126 -0.56 -4.30 -9.31
CA MET A 126 0.03 -3.05 -9.77
C MET A 126 1.47 -3.22 -10.27
N TYR A 127 2.30 -4.01 -9.59
CA TYR A 127 3.69 -4.27 -9.99
C TYR A 127 3.75 -5.10 -11.27
N GLU A 128 2.90 -6.12 -11.41
CA GLU A 128 2.81 -6.95 -12.63
C GLU A 128 2.32 -6.14 -13.83
N ASP A 129 1.32 -5.27 -13.65
CA ASP A 129 0.85 -4.35 -14.70
C ASP A 129 1.94 -3.36 -15.11
N ALA A 130 2.65 -2.76 -14.15
CA ALA A 130 3.73 -1.83 -14.44
C ALA A 130 4.90 -2.51 -15.17
N HIS A 131 5.25 -3.74 -14.79
CA HIS A 131 6.31 -4.50 -15.44
C HIS A 131 5.92 -4.99 -16.85
N GLY A 132 4.67 -5.44 -17.04
CA GLY A 132 4.18 -6.04 -18.29
C GLY A 132 3.53 -5.08 -19.28
N GLY A 133 3.05 -3.92 -18.84
CA GLY A 133 2.22 -2.99 -19.62
C GLY A 133 2.97 -2.16 -20.66
N GLY A 134 4.31 -2.22 -20.70
CA GLY A 134 5.14 -1.55 -21.70
C GLY A 134 5.19 -0.01 -21.57
N THR A 135 4.63 0.55 -20.51
CA THR A 135 4.59 1.99 -20.24
C THR A 135 5.84 2.50 -19.52
N LEU A 136 6.54 1.63 -18.79
CA LEU A 136 7.82 1.95 -18.17
C LEU A 136 8.96 1.78 -19.18
N THR A 137 9.83 2.79 -19.26
CA THR A 137 11.00 2.80 -20.15
C THR A 137 12.32 2.74 -19.40
N ASP A 138 12.31 3.03 -18.09
CA ASP A 138 13.50 2.90 -17.25
C ASP A 138 13.80 1.43 -16.92
N GLU A 139 14.88 0.90 -17.48
CA GLU A 139 15.30 -0.50 -17.27
C GLU A 139 15.73 -0.80 -15.84
N ASN A 140 16.24 0.18 -15.08
CA ASN A 140 16.59 -0.02 -13.68
C ASN A 140 15.31 -0.18 -12.84
N LEU A 141 14.29 0.65 -13.10
CA LEU A 141 13.00 0.52 -12.43
C LEU A 141 12.31 -0.80 -12.78
N LYS A 142 12.31 -1.19 -14.06
CA LYS A 142 11.74 -2.47 -14.50
C LYS A 142 12.44 -3.66 -13.84
N THR A 143 13.76 -3.62 -13.72
CA THR A 143 14.54 -4.65 -13.02
C THR A 143 14.19 -4.68 -11.54
N TRP A 144 14.15 -3.53 -10.88
CA TRP A 144 13.78 -3.43 -9.47
C TRP A 144 12.37 -3.98 -9.18
N ILE A 145 11.39 -3.69 -10.04
CA ILE A 145 10.04 -4.26 -9.95
C ILE A 145 10.09 -5.79 -10.05
N ALA A 146 10.84 -6.33 -11.03
CA ALA A 146 10.99 -7.77 -11.22
C ALA A 146 11.62 -8.45 -10.01
N ASP A 147 12.62 -7.82 -9.40
CA ASP A 147 13.35 -8.34 -8.23
C ASP A 147 12.52 -8.23 -6.93
N THR A 148 11.59 -7.28 -6.84
CA THR A 148 10.72 -7.06 -5.67
C THR A 148 9.51 -8.01 -5.65
N LEU A 149 8.98 -8.38 -6.83
CA LEU A 149 7.78 -9.22 -6.97
C LEU A 149 7.83 -10.56 -6.21
N PRO A 150 8.95 -11.32 -6.19
CA PRO A 150 9.05 -12.55 -5.42
C PRO A 150 8.82 -12.36 -3.92
N SER A 151 9.36 -11.29 -3.33
CA SER A 151 9.18 -10.99 -1.90
C SER A 151 7.73 -10.64 -1.58
N LEU A 152 7.08 -9.80 -2.40
CA LEU A 152 5.66 -9.48 -2.24
C LEU A 152 4.77 -10.74 -2.29
N LYS A 153 5.08 -11.67 -3.20
CA LYS A 153 4.37 -12.96 -3.32
C LYS A 153 4.62 -13.87 -2.12
N ALA A 154 5.83 -13.85 -1.57
CA ALA A 154 6.16 -14.60 -0.36
C ALA A 154 5.40 -14.03 0.85
N HIS A 155 5.40 -12.71 1.04
CA HIS A 155 4.64 -12.04 2.10
C HIS A 155 3.14 -12.34 2.01
N LEU A 156 2.54 -12.31 0.81
CA LEU A 156 1.15 -12.74 0.59
C LEU A 156 0.92 -14.20 0.99
N GLY A 157 1.87 -15.09 0.68
CA GLY A 157 1.81 -16.50 1.09
C GLY A 157 1.78 -16.64 2.61
N GLU A 158 2.70 -15.95 3.30
CA GLU A 158 2.78 -15.95 4.76
C GLU A 158 1.51 -15.37 5.40
N ALA A 159 0.96 -14.28 4.86
CA ALA A 159 -0.29 -13.69 5.32
C ALA A 159 -1.45 -14.71 5.29
N ARG A 160 -1.56 -15.48 4.20
CA ARG A 160 -2.59 -16.53 4.04
C ARG A 160 -2.39 -17.71 5.00
N GLU A 161 -1.15 -17.96 5.41
CA GLU A 161 -0.80 -19.06 6.33
C GLU A 161 -0.83 -18.64 7.81
N LEU A 162 -1.10 -17.36 8.11
CA LEU A 162 -1.16 -16.87 9.49
C LEU A 162 -2.11 -17.70 10.34
N LYS A 163 -1.57 -18.23 11.43
CA LYS A 163 -2.32 -19.03 12.40
C LYS A 163 -3.18 -18.10 13.23
N MET A 164 -4.49 -18.21 13.08
CA MET A 164 -5.43 -17.49 13.94
C MET A 164 -5.68 -18.29 15.20
N GLU A 165 -5.78 -17.60 16.33
CA GLU A 165 -6.37 -18.21 17.51
C GLU A 165 -7.83 -18.57 17.18
N LYS A 166 -8.29 -19.73 17.64
CA LYS A 166 -9.70 -20.09 17.44
C LYS A 166 -10.55 -19.07 18.18
N VAL A 167 -11.28 -18.24 17.43
CA VAL A 167 -12.41 -17.51 17.99
C VAL A 167 -13.44 -18.57 18.38
N GLU A 168 -13.43 -18.98 19.65
CA GLU A 168 -14.51 -19.79 20.22
C GLU A 168 -15.82 -19.08 19.86
N PRO A 169 -16.80 -19.78 19.23
CA PRO A 169 -18.08 -19.14 18.93
C PRO A 169 -18.60 -18.60 20.26
N MET A 170 -18.91 -17.31 20.33
CA MET A 170 -19.41 -16.68 21.55
C MET A 170 -20.56 -17.56 22.08
N ASN A 171 -20.27 -18.35 23.11
CA ASN A 171 -21.28 -19.10 23.81
C ASN A 171 -22.10 -18.02 24.51
N ASN A 172 -23.23 -17.67 23.91
CA ASN A 172 -24.25 -16.86 24.52
C ASN A 172 -24.79 -17.67 25.71
N LYS A 173 -24.03 -17.70 26.81
CA LYS A 173 -24.53 -18.06 28.12
C LYS A 173 -25.48 -16.94 28.52
N ILE A 174 -26.68 -17.00 27.95
CA ILE A 174 -27.85 -16.35 28.53
C ILE A 174 -27.86 -16.81 30.00
N PRO A 175 -27.76 -15.92 30.98
CA PRO A 175 -27.96 -16.31 32.36
C PRO A 175 -29.41 -16.82 32.47
N THR A 176 -29.61 -18.13 32.54
CA THR A 176 -30.93 -18.77 32.68
C THR A 176 -31.52 -18.61 34.08
N THR A 177 -31.16 -17.56 34.81
CA THR A 177 -31.77 -17.23 36.09
C THR A 177 -32.33 -15.83 36.04
N LEU A 178 -33.58 -15.72 35.57
CA LEU A 178 -34.44 -14.61 35.93
C LEU A 178 -34.52 -14.56 37.47
N PRO A 179 -34.30 -13.41 38.12
CA PRO A 179 -34.61 -13.28 39.53
C PRO A 179 -36.12 -13.51 39.71
N ARG A 180 -36.46 -14.52 40.52
CA ARG A 180 -37.83 -14.85 40.89
C ARG A 180 -38.44 -13.62 41.57
N VAL A 181 -39.37 -12.95 40.89
CA VAL A 181 -40.19 -11.90 41.51
C VAL A 181 -40.96 -12.54 42.66
N ASN A 182 -40.58 -12.19 43.89
CA ASN A 182 -41.31 -12.59 45.08
C ASN A 182 -42.63 -11.80 45.12
N LYS A 183 -43.68 -12.35 44.52
CA LYS A 183 -45.06 -11.96 44.81
C LYS A 183 -45.40 -12.54 46.20
N ASN A 184 -45.07 -11.79 47.24
CA ASN A 184 -45.76 -11.81 48.53
C ASN A 184 -45.17 -10.75 49.44
N LYS A 185 -45.89 -9.64 49.61
CA LYS A 185 -46.33 -9.16 50.91
C LYS A 185 -47.41 -8.09 50.71
N SER A 186 -48.56 -8.40 51.30
CA SER A 186 -49.66 -7.49 51.65
C SER A 186 -49.17 -6.34 52.52
#